data_AF-A0A9P8LF01-F1
#
_entry.id   AF-A0A9P8LF01-F1
#
_cell.length_a   1.000
_cell.length_b   1.000
_cell.length_c   1.000
_cell.angle_alpha   90.00
_cell.angle_beta   90.00
_cell.angle_gamma   90.00
#
_symmetry.space_group_name_H-M   'P 1'
#
loop_
_entity.id
_entity.type
_entity.pdbx_description
1 polymer ?
#
loop_
_entity_poly.entity_id
_entity_poly.type
_entity_poly.pdbx_seq_one_letter_code
_entity_poly.pdbx_strand_id
1 'polypeptide(L)'
;MRVRILRTLGYKVLSDINAVSVVMPTALIGTVILTLRGRGVGKSELVRRVDWLSDRIRAKGGRVAHFAGAPTSVVVERGIEVLGPDLVGVVEGLAEETFYAVDRFQLSFYRNMTIHLFISEALVSAGMYTRVKLGGGPDHQRVTYSWLLDHVSFLSQLFRGEFIFPTVGLSVNLENTLNGLERDDVIKIRRNGVGGIDTVELSDTERACGRENYDFYCFLIWPFVEAGWLGAISLLGLTPPPGQEADVWLEVNRAQDMAQLLGKTLYHQGDLSYFEAVNKETLKNAFQRFEEEGIIVIRKSKDSKHNPPTTKIADDWKPQRDPETGKIIPKGRLWDFIETIAQSRREG
;
A
#
# COMPACT_ATOMS: atom_id res chain seq x y z
N MET A 1 10.00 -25.01 15.17
CA MET A 1 10.74 -24.12 16.11
C MET A 1 11.86 -23.32 15.41
N ARG A 2 12.80 -23.96 14.68
CA ARG A 2 13.89 -23.26 13.96
C ARG A 2 13.45 -22.17 12.98
N VAL A 3 12.46 -22.44 12.13
CA VAL A 3 11.95 -21.45 11.14
C VAL A 3 11.36 -20.21 11.80
N ARG A 4 10.63 -20.38 12.91
CA ARG A 4 10.02 -19.24 13.65
C ARG A 4 11.08 -18.35 14.28
N ILE A 5 12.13 -18.94 14.86
CA ILE A 5 13.27 -18.19 15.43
C ILE A 5 14.05 -17.46 14.33
N LEU A 6 14.33 -18.13 13.20
CA LEU A 6 15.01 -17.51 12.05
C LEU A 6 14.20 -16.34 11.49
N ARG A 7 12.87 -16.49 11.41
CA ARG A 7 11.98 -15.42 10.94
C ARG A 7 11.95 -14.24 11.91
N THR A 8 11.85 -14.49 13.22
CA THR A 8 11.93 -13.43 14.24
C THR A 8 13.28 -12.72 14.23
N LEU A 9 14.39 -13.44 14.07
CA LEU A 9 15.72 -12.86 13.95
C LEU A 9 15.84 -12.01 12.67
N GLY A 10 15.35 -12.53 11.53
CA GLY A 10 15.33 -11.81 10.26
C GLY A 10 14.54 -10.50 10.34
N TYR A 11 13.34 -10.53 10.93
CA TYR A 11 12.55 -9.32 11.16
C TYR A 11 13.24 -8.33 12.09
N LYS A 12 13.94 -8.81 13.12
CA LYS A 12 14.73 -7.94 14.00
C LYS A 12 15.88 -7.28 13.24
N VAL A 13 16.67 -8.04 12.47
CA VAL A 13 17.79 -7.51 11.67
C VAL A 13 17.29 -6.47 10.66
N LEU A 14 16.20 -6.75 9.95
CA LEU A 14 15.62 -5.79 9.01
C LEU A 14 15.10 -4.53 9.72
N SER A 15 14.48 -4.69 10.89
CA SER A 15 14.07 -3.56 11.74
C SER A 15 15.27 -2.72 12.17
N ASP A 16 16.39 -3.35 12.56
CA ASP A 16 17.61 -2.67 12.98
C ASP A 16 18.28 -1.95 11.80
N ILE A 17 18.30 -2.55 10.60
CA ILE A 17 18.76 -1.91 9.35
C ILE A 17 17.92 -0.67 9.05
N ASN A 18 16.59 -0.80 9.07
CA ASN A 18 15.70 0.32 8.83
C ASN A 18 15.92 1.45 9.84
N ALA A 19 16.14 1.12 11.12
CA ALA A 19 16.38 2.10 12.19
C ALA A 19 17.69 2.90 12.00
N VAL A 20 18.69 2.36 11.31
CA VAL A 20 19.96 3.06 11.04
C VAL A 20 20.08 3.64 9.63
N SER A 21 19.11 3.31 8.76
CA SER A 21 19.12 3.72 7.35
C SER A 21 18.91 5.22 7.22
N VAL A 22 19.64 5.84 6.29
CA VAL A 22 19.60 7.28 6.02
C VAL A 22 18.78 7.51 4.76
N VAL A 23 17.70 8.28 4.88
CA VAL A 23 16.86 8.69 3.76
C VAL A 23 17.61 9.77 2.96
N MET A 24 17.91 9.43 1.70
CA MET A 24 18.65 10.30 0.78
C MET A 24 17.74 11.36 0.15
N PRO A 25 18.28 12.50 -0.33
CA PRO A 25 17.48 13.54 -0.98
C PRO A 25 16.63 13.02 -2.16
N THR A 26 17.19 12.14 -2.98
CA THR A 26 16.48 11.51 -4.10
C THR A 26 15.27 10.68 -3.63
N ALA A 27 15.38 10.03 -2.47
CA ALA A 27 14.27 9.32 -1.84
C ALA A 27 13.17 10.26 -1.36
N LEU A 28 13.52 11.41 -0.77
CA LEU A 28 12.56 12.43 -0.37
C LEU A 28 11.83 13.00 -1.59
N ILE A 29 12.57 13.42 -2.61
CA ILE A 29 12.01 14.02 -3.84
C ILE A 29 11.10 13.03 -4.56
N GLY A 30 11.57 11.80 -4.78
CA GLY A 30 10.78 10.74 -5.42
C GLY A 30 9.51 10.42 -4.61
N THR A 31 9.61 10.37 -3.29
CA THR A 31 8.44 10.18 -2.41
C THR A 31 7.44 11.33 -2.58
N VAL A 32 7.90 12.59 -2.51
CA VAL A 32 7.02 13.77 -2.62
C VAL A 32 6.33 13.81 -3.98
N ILE A 33 7.06 13.65 -5.08
CA ILE A 33 6.48 13.66 -6.44
C ILE A 33 5.40 12.58 -6.60
N LEU A 34 5.58 11.41 -5.99
CA LEU A 34 4.61 10.31 -6.07
C LEU A 34 3.42 10.44 -5.12
N THR A 35 3.50 11.32 -4.11
CA THR A 35 2.52 11.45 -3.02
C THR A 35 1.80 12.79 -3.01
N LEU A 36 1.87 13.53 -4.13
CA LEU A 36 1.09 14.75 -4.34
C LEU A 36 -0.10 14.50 -5.27
N ARG A 37 -1.16 15.28 -5.06
CA ARG A 37 -2.28 15.33 -5.99
C ARG A 37 -1.88 16.11 -7.25
N GLY A 38 -2.34 15.66 -8.40
CA GLY A 38 -2.18 16.36 -9.67
C GLY A 38 -1.18 15.69 -10.62
N ARG A 39 -0.79 16.44 -11.66
CA ARG A 39 0.06 15.98 -12.76
C ARG A 39 1.54 16.30 -12.57
N GLY A 40 1.86 17.19 -11.64
CA GLY A 40 3.20 17.64 -11.33
C GLY A 40 3.19 18.56 -10.11
N VAL A 41 4.36 19.07 -9.74
CA VAL A 41 4.57 19.92 -8.57
C VAL A 41 5.50 21.08 -8.92
N GLY A 42 5.12 22.30 -8.53
CA GLY A 42 5.97 23.48 -8.67
C GLY A 42 7.19 23.42 -7.74
N LYS A 43 8.29 24.05 -8.12
CA LYS A 43 9.54 24.04 -7.34
C LYS A 43 9.35 24.43 -5.87
N SER A 44 8.63 25.51 -5.60
CA SER A 44 8.40 26.02 -4.25
C SER A 44 7.62 25.03 -3.38
N GLU A 45 6.62 24.38 -3.98
CA GLU A 45 5.84 23.35 -3.30
C GLU A 45 6.66 22.08 -3.07
N LEU A 46 7.49 21.67 -4.04
CA LEU A 46 8.39 20.53 -3.89
C LEU A 46 9.35 20.74 -2.72
N VAL A 47 9.97 21.93 -2.61
CA VAL A 47 10.83 22.29 -1.48
C VAL A 47 10.07 22.23 -0.16
N ARG A 48 8.89 22.87 -0.07
CA ARG A 48 8.05 22.87 1.13
C ARG A 48 7.73 21.44 1.59
N ARG A 49 7.37 20.56 0.66
CA ARG A 49 6.99 19.17 0.97
C ARG A 49 8.19 18.28 1.29
N VAL A 50 9.37 18.56 0.72
CA VAL A 50 10.63 17.89 1.11
C VAL A 50 11.06 18.30 2.53
N ASP A 51 10.93 19.57 2.90
CA ASP A 51 11.18 20.03 4.27
C ASP A 51 10.22 19.36 5.25
N TRP A 52 8.92 19.42 4.96
CA TRP A 52 7.89 18.75 5.75
C TRP A 52 8.22 17.26 5.93
N LEU A 53 8.46 16.52 4.84
CA LEU A 53 8.76 15.09 4.92
C LEU A 53 10.03 14.80 5.73
N SER A 54 11.04 15.64 5.59
CA SER A 54 12.29 15.52 6.36
C SER A 54 12.03 15.63 7.86
N ASP A 55 11.20 16.59 8.27
CA ASP A 55 10.84 16.78 9.67
C ASP A 55 9.97 15.64 10.20
N ARG A 56 9.02 15.15 9.39
CA ARG A 56 8.22 13.96 9.71
C ARG A 56 9.10 12.73 9.95
N ILE A 57 10.12 12.50 9.11
CA ILE A 57 11.05 11.39 9.24
C ILE A 57 11.84 11.51 10.54
N ARG A 58 12.37 12.69 10.85
CA ARG A 58 13.11 12.95 12.10
C ARG A 58 12.23 12.76 13.34
N ALA A 59 10.98 13.24 13.30
CA ALA A 59 10.01 13.06 14.38
C ALA A 59 9.68 11.58 14.64
N LYS A 60 9.81 10.71 13.63
CA LYS A 60 9.68 9.24 13.75
C LYS A 60 10.97 8.54 14.16
N GLY A 61 12.04 9.27 14.46
CA GLY A 61 13.35 8.71 14.79
C GLY A 61 14.14 8.21 13.58
N GLY A 62 13.66 8.47 12.37
CA GLY A 62 14.37 8.20 11.13
C GLY A 62 15.50 9.22 10.90
N ARG A 63 16.44 8.86 10.01
CA ARG A 63 17.59 9.70 9.68
C ARG A 63 17.44 10.25 8.27
N VAL A 64 17.63 11.55 8.11
CA VAL A 64 17.70 12.21 6.80
C VAL A 64 19.16 12.59 6.55
N ALA A 65 19.63 12.40 5.32
CA ALA A 65 20.98 12.79 4.93
C ALA A 65 21.24 14.27 5.27
N HIS A 66 22.40 14.57 5.86
CA HIS A 66 22.73 15.93 6.23
C HIS A 66 23.00 16.76 4.96
N PHE A 67 22.32 17.88 4.81
CA PHE A 67 22.45 18.75 3.63
C PHE A 67 23.71 19.61 3.63
N ALA A 68 24.63 19.39 4.59
CA ALA A 68 25.89 20.13 4.75
C ALA A 68 25.70 21.66 4.84
N GLY A 69 24.58 22.10 5.42
CA GLY A 69 24.22 23.52 5.53
C GLY A 69 23.65 24.14 4.24
N ALA A 70 23.49 23.37 3.17
CA ALA A 70 22.84 23.84 1.95
C ALA A 70 21.32 24.03 2.18
N PRO A 71 20.72 25.08 1.59
CA PRO A 71 19.27 25.23 1.56
C PRO A 71 18.59 24.06 0.85
N THR A 72 17.37 23.71 1.28
CA THR A 72 16.58 22.61 0.69
C THR A 72 16.34 22.81 -0.80
N SER A 73 16.19 24.05 -1.28
CA SER A 73 16.06 24.35 -2.71
C SER A 73 17.24 23.82 -3.54
N VAL A 74 18.48 24.03 -3.07
CA VAL A 74 19.71 23.54 -3.73
C VAL A 74 19.77 22.01 -3.70
N VAL A 75 19.32 21.41 -2.61
CA VAL A 75 19.27 19.95 -2.46
C VAL A 75 18.25 19.33 -3.41
N VAL A 76 17.10 19.98 -3.59
CA VAL A 76 16.06 19.56 -4.53
C VAL A 76 16.59 19.64 -5.97
N GLU A 77 17.21 20.75 -6.37
CA GLU A 77 17.80 20.91 -7.70
C GLU A 77 18.82 19.80 -8.01
N ARG A 78 19.81 19.63 -7.15
CA ARG A 78 20.83 18.57 -7.30
C ARG A 78 20.22 17.17 -7.28
N GLY A 79 19.21 16.95 -6.44
CA GLY A 79 18.53 15.66 -6.36
C GLY A 79 17.75 15.32 -7.64
N ILE A 80 17.16 16.32 -8.30
CA ILE A 80 16.50 16.16 -9.60
C ILE A 80 17.52 15.86 -10.69
N GLU A 81 18.67 16.54 -10.70
CA GLU A 81 19.77 16.22 -11.62
C GLU A 81 20.24 14.76 -11.48
N VAL A 82 20.36 14.27 -10.24
CA VAL A 82 20.74 12.87 -9.95
C VAL A 82 19.66 11.88 -10.37
N LEU A 83 18.38 12.22 -10.19
CA LEU A 83 17.27 11.38 -10.65
C LEU A 83 17.22 11.32 -12.19
N GLY A 84 17.64 12.40 -12.86
CA GLY A 84 17.73 12.47 -14.31
C GLY A 84 16.38 12.57 -15.03
N PRO A 85 16.40 12.94 -16.32
CA PRO A 85 15.18 13.21 -17.10
C PRO A 85 14.33 11.97 -17.37
N ASP A 86 14.91 10.76 -17.29
CA ASP A 86 14.18 9.50 -17.48
C ASP A 86 13.24 9.18 -16.30
N LEU A 87 13.53 9.72 -15.11
CA LEU A 87 12.70 9.52 -13.91
C LEU A 87 11.84 10.74 -13.59
N VAL A 88 12.41 11.95 -13.69
CA VAL A 88 11.74 13.20 -13.36
C VAL A 88 11.87 14.19 -14.51
N GLY A 89 10.72 14.56 -15.08
CA GLY A 89 10.62 15.55 -16.15
C GLY A 89 10.34 16.94 -15.61
N VAL A 90 10.67 17.95 -16.42
CA VAL A 90 10.40 19.37 -16.13
C VAL A 90 9.55 19.95 -17.26
N VAL A 91 8.48 20.64 -16.90
CA VAL A 91 7.69 21.44 -17.85
C VAL A 91 8.15 22.89 -17.77
N GLU A 92 8.74 23.37 -18.86
CA GLU A 92 9.19 24.75 -19.04
C GLU A 92 8.08 25.65 -19.60
N GLY A 93 8.29 26.97 -19.57
CA GLY A 93 7.35 27.96 -20.13
C GLY A 93 6.08 28.19 -19.31
N LEU A 94 6.03 27.67 -18.09
CA LEU A 94 4.99 27.93 -17.10
C LEU A 94 5.40 29.08 -16.17
N ALA A 95 4.45 29.58 -15.37
CA ALA A 95 4.73 30.60 -14.36
C ALA A 95 5.77 30.15 -13.31
N GLU A 96 5.90 28.84 -13.09
CA GLU A 96 6.93 28.20 -12.27
C GLU A 96 7.32 26.86 -12.91
N GLU A 97 8.60 26.49 -12.83
CA GLU A 97 9.09 25.16 -13.20
C GLU A 97 8.27 24.08 -12.48
N THR A 98 7.68 23.18 -13.26
CA THR A 98 6.82 22.11 -12.74
C THR A 98 7.44 20.76 -13.02
N PHE A 99 7.68 20.00 -11.96
CA PHE A 99 8.29 18.68 -12.01
C PHE A 99 7.23 17.57 -12.02
N TYR A 100 7.46 16.49 -12.75
CA TYR A 100 6.56 15.34 -12.79
C TYR A 100 7.31 14.02 -12.92
N ALA A 101 6.70 12.93 -12.46
CA ALA A 101 7.26 11.60 -12.62
C ALA A 101 7.09 11.12 -14.08
N VAL A 102 8.20 10.85 -14.76
CA VAL A 102 8.23 10.26 -16.11
C VAL A 102 8.04 8.76 -16.01
N ASP A 103 8.95 8.08 -15.29
CA ASP A 103 8.80 6.67 -14.93
C ASP A 103 8.38 6.54 -13.46
N ARG A 104 7.07 6.57 -13.21
CA ARG A 104 6.48 6.38 -11.87
C ARG A 104 6.89 5.05 -11.23
N PHE A 105 7.01 4.00 -12.04
CA PHE A 105 7.34 2.67 -11.54
C PHE A 105 8.76 2.64 -10.99
N GLN A 106 9.76 3.12 -11.74
CA GLN A 106 11.13 3.20 -11.26
C GLN A 106 11.27 4.21 -10.11
N LEU A 107 10.59 5.36 -10.19
CA LEU A 107 10.62 6.36 -9.12
C LEU A 107 10.05 5.78 -7.80
N SER A 108 9.11 4.82 -7.88
CA SER A 108 8.52 4.19 -6.68
C SER A 108 9.52 3.41 -5.83
N PHE A 109 10.65 2.96 -6.41
CA PHE A 109 11.71 2.29 -5.65
C PHE A 109 12.33 3.22 -4.60
N TYR A 110 12.39 4.53 -4.89
CA TYR A 110 12.91 5.54 -3.97
C TYR A 110 11.98 5.77 -2.77
N ARG A 111 10.65 5.63 -2.97
CA ARG A 111 9.65 5.73 -1.90
C ARG A 111 9.75 4.59 -0.89
N ASN A 112 10.25 3.42 -1.29
CA ASN A 112 10.37 2.27 -0.38
C ASN A 112 11.30 2.54 0.81
N MET A 113 12.25 3.47 0.67
CA MET A 113 13.09 3.92 1.79
C MET A 113 12.32 4.72 2.85
N THR A 114 11.17 5.28 2.51
CA THR A 114 10.40 6.17 3.40
C THR A 114 9.17 5.47 3.98
N ILE A 115 8.52 4.59 3.20
CA ILE A 115 7.22 4.00 3.56
C ILE A 115 7.24 3.24 4.89
N HIS A 116 8.34 2.55 5.20
CA HIS A 116 8.43 1.70 6.40
C HIS A 116 8.30 2.51 7.70
N LEU A 117 8.68 3.79 7.70
CA LEU A 117 8.55 4.69 8.85
C LEU A 117 7.10 5.10 9.12
N PHE A 118 6.24 5.04 8.10
CA PHE A 118 4.88 5.56 8.13
C PHE A 118 3.83 4.48 7.85
N ILE A 119 4.21 3.19 7.89
CA ILE A 119 3.31 2.11 7.50
C ILE A 119 2.07 2.05 8.40
N SER A 120 2.21 2.31 9.70
CA SER A 120 1.08 2.26 10.63
C SER A 120 0.08 3.37 10.33
N GLU A 121 0.58 4.60 10.11
CA GLU A 121 -0.23 5.74 9.68
C GLU A 121 -0.90 5.48 8.33
N ALA A 122 -0.17 4.88 7.39
CA ALA A 122 -0.70 4.53 6.08
C ALA A 122 -1.84 3.51 6.16
N LEU A 123 -1.73 2.47 7.00
CA LEU A 123 -2.82 1.52 7.23
C LEU A 123 -4.04 2.16 7.89
N VAL A 124 -3.83 3.02 8.90
CA VAL A 124 -4.91 3.76 9.55
C VAL A 124 -5.62 4.66 8.54
N SER A 125 -4.87 5.44 7.75
CA SER A 125 -5.43 6.31 6.72
C SER A 125 -6.17 5.50 5.64
N ALA A 126 -5.65 4.35 5.20
CA ALA A 126 -6.36 3.48 4.25
C ALA A 126 -7.65 2.86 4.83
N GLY A 127 -7.70 2.61 6.14
CA GLY A 127 -8.91 2.19 6.85
C GLY A 127 -9.93 3.34 6.96
N MET A 128 -9.48 4.52 7.35
CA MET A 128 -10.33 5.72 7.39
C MET A 128 -10.89 6.08 6.00
N TYR A 129 -10.11 5.82 4.95
CA TYR A 129 -10.47 6.16 3.57
C TYR A 129 -11.78 5.50 3.12
N THR A 130 -12.13 4.34 3.67
CA THR A 130 -13.40 3.65 3.39
C THR A 130 -14.64 4.51 3.65
N ARG A 131 -14.57 5.45 4.61
CA ARG A 131 -15.63 6.44 4.89
C ARG A 131 -15.31 7.80 4.29
N VAL A 132 -14.06 8.25 4.34
CA VAL A 132 -13.65 9.56 3.83
C VAL A 132 -13.93 9.71 2.32
N LYS A 133 -13.81 8.63 1.54
CA LYS A 133 -14.08 8.64 0.10
C LYS A 133 -15.56 8.75 -0.28
N LEU A 134 -16.47 8.41 0.64
CA LEU A 134 -17.92 8.53 0.39
C LEU A 134 -18.39 9.99 0.35
N GLY A 135 -17.55 10.95 0.76
CA GLY A 135 -17.88 12.36 0.80
C GLY A 135 -18.89 12.70 1.90
N GLY A 136 -19.69 13.76 1.68
CA GLY A 136 -20.65 14.26 2.66
C GLY A 136 -20.03 15.05 3.82
N GLY A 137 -20.87 15.41 4.80
CA GLY A 137 -20.43 16.15 5.98
C GLY A 137 -19.52 15.34 6.92
N PRO A 138 -18.85 15.99 7.89
CA PRO A 138 -17.90 15.32 8.80
C PRO A 138 -18.48 14.09 9.50
N ASP A 139 -19.76 14.12 9.89
CA ASP A 139 -20.44 13.01 10.56
C ASP A 139 -20.47 11.72 9.72
N HIS A 140 -20.56 11.82 8.39
CA HIS A 140 -20.57 10.66 7.49
C HIS A 140 -19.18 10.05 7.24
N GLN A 141 -18.13 10.81 7.55
CA GLN A 141 -16.74 10.41 7.36
C GLN A 141 -16.10 9.85 8.64
N ARG A 142 -16.87 9.79 9.74
CA ARG A 142 -16.43 9.19 10.99
C ARG A 142 -16.32 7.68 10.90
N VAL A 143 -15.33 7.16 11.61
CA VAL A 143 -15.07 5.72 11.73
C VAL A 143 -15.04 5.35 13.20
N THR A 144 -15.72 4.26 13.58
CA THR A 144 -15.64 3.74 14.95
C THR A 144 -14.30 3.06 15.18
N TYR A 145 -13.79 3.12 16.42
CA TYR A 145 -12.53 2.46 16.78
C TYR A 145 -12.57 0.96 16.51
N SER A 146 -13.67 0.29 16.86
CA SER A 146 -13.83 -1.16 16.67
C SER A 146 -13.69 -1.57 15.21
N TRP A 147 -14.41 -0.88 14.32
CA TRP A 147 -14.33 -1.14 12.88
C TRP A 147 -12.93 -0.85 12.34
N LEU A 148 -12.32 0.26 12.78
CA LEU A 148 -10.97 0.63 12.35
C LEU A 148 -9.93 -0.40 12.80
N LEU A 149 -10.06 -0.94 14.01
CA LEU A 149 -9.20 -2.00 14.53
C LEU A 149 -9.29 -3.27 13.68
N ASP A 150 -10.51 -3.72 13.38
CA ASP A 150 -10.74 -4.91 12.55
C ASP A 150 -10.16 -4.71 11.14
N HIS A 151 -10.40 -3.55 10.53
CA HIS A 151 -9.93 -3.26 9.17
C HIS A 151 -8.42 -3.08 9.09
N VAL A 152 -7.80 -2.39 10.05
CA VAL A 152 -6.33 -2.26 10.14
C VAL A 152 -5.69 -3.62 10.46
N SER A 153 -6.35 -4.48 11.25
CA SER A 153 -5.91 -5.87 11.47
C SER A 153 -5.85 -6.63 10.16
N PHE A 154 -6.93 -6.54 9.37
CA PHE A 154 -7.03 -7.16 8.07
C PHE A 154 -5.91 -6.70 7.12
N LEU A 155 -5.72 -5.39 6.96
CA LEU A 155 -4.66 -4.85 6.10
C LEU A 155 -3.25 -5.22 6.62
N SER A 156 -3.02 -5.19 7.93
CA SER A 156 -1.74 -5.61 8.51
C SER A 156 -1.45 -7.09 8.23
N GLN A 157 -2.48 -7.93 8.22
CA GLN A 157 -2.34 -9.34 7.85
C GLN A 157 -2.10 -9.51 6.35
N LEU A 158 -2.79 -8.75 5.51
CA LEU A 158 -2.62 -8.77 4.06
C LEU A 158 -1.18 -8.42 3.66
N PHE A 159 -0.58 -7.41 4.30
CA PHE A 159 0.76 -6.91 3.94
C PHE A 159 1.89 -7.39 4.85
N ARG A 160 1.70 -8.44 5.65
CA ARG A 160 2.75 -8.99 6.55
C ARG A 160 3.99 -9.50 5.80
N GLY A 161 3.85 -9.86 4.52
CA GLY A 161 4.98 -10.24 3.66
C GLY A 161 5.75 -9.04 3.09
N GLU A 162 5.10 -7.87 3.00
CA GLU A 162 5.66 -6.64 2.42
C GLU A 162 6.31 -5.74 3.48
N PHE A 163 5.71 -5.67 4.67
CA PHE A 163 6.11 -4.74 5.71
C PHE A 163 6.38 -5.41 7.05
N ILE A 164 7.22 -4.76 7.84
CA ILE A 164 7.54 -5.15 9.21
C ILE A 164 6.72 -4.29 10.14
N PHE A 165 5.87 -4.94 10.94
CA PHE A 165 5.02 -4.28 11.92
C PHE A 165 5.63 -4.35 13.33
N PRO A 166 5.40 -3.33 14.18
CA PRO A 166 5.84 -3.37 15.57
C PRO A 166 5.20 -4.54 16.34
N THR A 167 5.96 -5.16 17.24
CA THR A 167 5.57 -6.40 17.95
C THR A 167 4.78 -6.19 19.24
N VAL A 168 4.54 -4.94 19.63
CA VAL A 168 3.90 -4.54 20.91
C VAL A 168 2.42 -4.90 21.02
N GLY A 169 1.79 -5.31 19.91
CA GLY A 169 0.38 -5.70 19.83
C GLY A 169 -0.44 -4.72 19.00
N LEU A 170 -1.43 -5.24 18.26
CA LEU A 170 -2.17 -4.45 17.27
C LEU A 170 -2.94 -3.28 17.90
N SER A 171 -3.69 -3.50 18.99
CA SER A 171 -4.48 -2.46 19.64
C SER A 171 -3.61 -1.33 20.19
N VAL A 172 -2.49 -1.68 20.84
CA VAL A 172 -1.52 -0.71 21.36
C VAL A 172 -0.86 0.07 20.22
N ASN A 173 -0.49 -0.60 19.13
CA ASN A 173 0.05 0.06 17.94
C ASN A 173 -0.96 1.04 17.34
N LEU A 174 -2.22 0.60 17.17
CA LEU A 174 -3.28 1.44 16.63
C LEU A 174 -3.52 2.68 17.49
N GLU A 175 -3.66 2.53 18.80
CA GLU A 175 -3.82 3.67 19.71
C GLU A 175 -2.64 4.63 19.67
N ASN A 176 -1.41 4.11 19.66
CA ASN A 176 -0.21 4.94 19.54
C ASN A 176 -0.18 5.71 18.21
N THR A 177 -0.55 5.06 17.10
CA THR A 177 -0.64 5.70 15.79
C THR A 177 -1.73 6.77 15.76
N LEU A 178 -2.92 6.49 16.29
CA LEU A 178 -4.02 7.45 16.38
C LEU A 178 -3.63 8.67 17.22
N ASN A 179 -3.07 8.46 18.42
CA ASN A 179 -2.60 9.57 19.26
C ASN A 179 -1.47 10.37 18.58
N GLY A 180 -0.62 9.72 17.78
CA GLY A 180 0.38 10.38 16.96
C GLY A 180 -0.24 11.28 15.90
N LEU A 181 -1.15 10.74 15.09
CA LEU A 181 -1.87 11.47 14.05
C LEU A 181 -2.72 12.62 14.62
N GLU A 182 -3.30 12.47 15.82
CA GLU A 182 -4.03 13.55 16.50
C GLU A 182 -3.09 14.66 16.97
N ARG A 183 -1.93 14.31 17.55
CA ARG A 183 -0.91 15.30 17.94
C ARG A 183 -0.40 16.11 16.75
N ASP A 184 -0.36 15.47 15.60
CA ASP A 184 0.09 16.04 14.34
C ASP A 184 -1.03 16.80 13.59
N ASP A 185 -2.21 16.93 14.21
CA ASP A 185 -3.38 17.61 13.68
C ASP A 185 -3.86 17.07 12.31
N VAL A 186 -3.62 15.78 12.04
CA VAL A 186 -4.12 15.08 10.83
C VAL A 186 -5.52 14.54 11.08
N ILE A 187 -5.77 14.04 12.29
CA ILE A 187 -7.05 13.46 12.70
C ILE A 187 -7.53 14.07 14.01
N LYS A 188 -8.80 13.86 14.32
CA LYS A 188 -9.44 14.21 15.59
C LYS A 188 -10.03 12.95 16.21
N ILE A 189 -9.77 12.74 17.49
CA ILE A 189 -10.27 11.59 18.24
C ILE A 189 -11.40 12.03 19.16
N ARG A 190 -12.56 11.38 19.04
CA ARG A 190 -13.63 11.49 20.04
C ARG A 190 -13.49 10.36 21.03
N ARG A 191 -13.39 10.72 22.31
CA ARG A 191 -13.29 9.79 23.42
C ARG A 191 -14.65 9.62 24.08
N ASN A 192 -14.94 8.41 24.56
CA ASN A 192 -16.14 8.13 25.33
C ASN A 192 -16.01 8.64 26.79
N GLY A 193 -17.08 8.53 27.57
CA GLY A 193 -17.11 9.01 28.96
C GLY A 193 -16.12 8.33 29.93
N VAL A 194 -15.48 7.23 29.52
CA VAL A 194 -14.44 6.53 30.31
C VAL A 194 -13.03 6.73 29.74
N GLY A 195 -12.87 7.63 28.75
CA GLY A 195 -11.57 8.01 28.18
C GLY A 195 -11.06 7.15 27.02
N GLY A 196 -11.78 6.09 26.64
CA GLY A 196 -11.45 5.24 25.49
C GLY A 196 -11.81 5.90 24.16
N ILE A 197 -11.11 5.53 23.09
CA ILE A 197 -11.38 6.05 21.73
C ILE A 197 -12.71 5.47 21.22
N ASP A 198 -13.66 6.34 20.88
CA ASP A 198 -14.97 5.96 20.33
C ASP A 198 -14.96 6.05 18.80
N THR A 199 -14.68 7.24 18.28
CA THR A 199 -14.63 7.49 16.83
C THR A 199 -13.44 8.36 16.43
N VAL A 200 -13.03 8.22 15.17
CA VAL A 200 -11.95 8.98 14.54
C VAL A 200 -12.48 9.68 13.29
N GLU A 201 -12.07 10.92 13.06
CA GLU A 201 -12.36 11.72 11.85
C GLU A 201 -11.15 12.55 11.44
N LEU A 202 -11.14 13.10 10.23
CA LEU A 202 -10.16 14.12 9.84
C LEU A 202 -10.29 15.37 10.72
N SER A 203 -9.17 15.97 11.09
CA SER A 203 -9.16 17.24 11.83
C SER A 203 -9.72 18.38 10.98
N ASP A 204 -10.10 19.47 11.63
CA ASP A 204 -10.61 20.67 10.95
C ASP A 204 -9.50 21.34 10.11
N THR A 205 -8.27 21.34 10.61
CA THR A 205 -7.07 21.83 9.90
C THR A 205 -6.79 21.01 8.64
N GLU A 206 -6.84 19.69 8.75
CA GLU A 206 -6.57 18.79 7.63
C GLU A 206 -7.63 18.93 6.53
N ARG A 207 -8.89 19.20 6.91
CA ARG A 207 -9.96 19.53 5.95
C ARG A 207 -9.70 20.86 5.25
N ALA A 208 -9.26 21.87 5.99
CA ALA A 208 -9.01 23.21 5.46
C ALA A 208 -7.83 23.25 4.46
N CYS A 209 -6.82 22.41 4.63
CA CYS A 209 -5.68 22.30 3.70
C CYS A 209 -5.89 21.29 2.56
N GLY A 210 -7.10 20.77 2.36
CA GLY A 210 -7.40 19.84 1.26
C GLY A 210 -6.93 18.40 1.49
N ARG A 211 -6.67 18.02 2.73
CA ARG A 211 -6.24 16.68 3.18
C ARG A 211 -4.82 16.29 2.76
N GLU A 212 -3.92 17.26 2.55
CA GLU A 212 -2.59 17.02 1.99
C GLU A 212 -1.73 16.01 2.78
N ASN A 213 -1.82 16.01 4.12
CA ASN A 213 -1.01 15.14 4.97
C ASN A 213 -1.65 13.76 5.14
N TYR A 214 -2.98 13.73 5.23
CA TYR A 214 -3.75 12.50 5.22
C TYR A 214 -3.55 11.73 3.91
N ASP A 215 -3.67 12.42 2.77
CA ASP A 215 -3.51 11.80 1.46
C ASP A 215 -2.09 11.28 1.25
N PHE A 216 -1.07 11.97 1.78
CA PHE A 216 0.30 11.48 1.74
C PHE A 216 0.39 10.02 2.24
N TYR A 217 -0.23 9.72 3.39
CA TYR A 217 -0.25 8.36 3.94
C TYR A 217 -1.03 7.38 3.06
N CYS A 218 -2.16 7.81 2.49
CA CYS A 218 -2.90 7.00 1.53
C CYS A 218 -2.06 6.68 0.27
N PHE A 219 -1.36 7.67 -0.29
CA PHE A 219 -0.51 7.52 -1.47
C PHE A 219 0.68 6.58 -1.24
N LEU A 220 1.17 6.49 0.00
CA LEU A 220 2.21 5.51 0.34
C LEU A 220 1.71 4.07 0.14
N ILE A 221 0.49 3.76 0.58
CA ILE A 221 0.02 2.36 0.65
C ILE A 221 -0.89 1.94 -0.50
N TRP A 222 -1.58 2.85 -1.19
CA TRP A 222 -2.55 2.50 -2.24
C TRP A 222 -1.99 1.57 -3.34
N PRO A 223 -0.75 1.73 -3.83
CA PRO A 223 -0.20 0.77 -4.79
C PRO A 223 -0.16 -0.67 -4.27
N PHE A 224 0.10 -0.87 -2.99
CA PHE A 224 0.12 -2.19 -2.36
C PHE A 224 -1.30 -2.72 -2.14
N VAL A 225 -2.26 -1.85 -1.80
CA VAL A 225 -3.68 -2.21 -1.74
C VAL A 225 -4.18 -2.68 -3.10
N GLU A 226 -3.83 -1.97 -4.16
CA GLU A 226 -4.17 -2.38 -5.51
C GLU A 226 -3.44 -3.67 -5.94
N ALA A 227 -2.19 -3.87 -5.55
CA ALA A 227 -1.48 -5.12 -5.81
C ALA A 227 -2.12 -6.32 -5.10
N GLY A 228 -2.50 -6.15 -3.82
CA GLY A 228 -3.20 -7.17 -3.05
C GLY A 228 -4.57 -7.49 -3.64
N TRP A 229 -5.31 -6.47 -4.08
CA TRP A 229 -6.58 -6.64 -4.78
C TRP A 229 -6.40 -7.34 -6.13
N LEU A 230 -5.41 -6.93 -6.93
CA LEU A 230 -5.06 -7.56 -8.22
C LEU A 230 -4.68 -9.04 -8.02
N GLY A 231 -3.90 -9.34 -6.99
CA GLY A 231 -3.61 -10.72 -6.60
C GLY A 231 -4.89 -11.50 -6.32
N ALA A 232 -5.78 -10.95 -5.49
CA ALA A 232 -7.02 -11.61 -5.08
C ALA A 232 -8.00 -11.82 -6.25
N ILE A 233 -8.24 -10.79 -7.08
CA ILE A 233 -9.13 -10.88 -8.24
C ILE A 233 -8.59 -11.87 -9.27
N SER A 234 -7.27 -11.98 -9.43
CA SER A 234 -6.66 -12.94 -10.36
C SER A 234 -6.96 -14.40 -9.99
N LEU A 235 -7.24 -14.68 -8.71
CA LEU A 235 -7.62 -16.03 -8.24
C LEU A 235 -8.95 -16.50 -8.82
N LEU A 236 -9.84 -15.58 -9.23
CA LEU A 236 -11.06 -15.94 -9.97
C LEU A 236 -10.72 -16.70 -11.26
N GLY A 237 -9.59 -16.38 -11.90
CA GLY A 237 -9.08 -17.07 -13.08
C GLY A 237 -8.64 -18.52 -12.81
N LEU A 238 -8.47 -18.93 -11.56
CA LEU A 238 -8.21 -20.32 -11.17
C LEU A 238 -9.50 -21.15 -11.05
N THR A 239 -10.68 -20.52 -11.20
CA THR A 239 -11.96 -21.23 -11.16
C THR A 239 -12.15 -22.05 -12.43
N PRO A 240 -12.24 -23.40 -12.37
CA PRO A 240 -12.37 -24.24 -13.55
C PRO A 240 -13.55 -23.80 -14.44
N PRO A 241 -13.42 -23.83 -15.77
CA PRO A 241 -14.52 -23.51 -16.67
C PRO A 241 -15.65 -24.55 -16.58
N PRO A 242 -16.87 -24.22 -17.04
CA PRO A 242 -17.98 -25.17 -17.07
C PRO A 242 -17.61 -26.47 -17.78
N GLY A 243 -17.98 -27.62 -17.20
CA GLY A 243 -17.77 -28.94 -17.79
C GLY A 243 -16.36 -29.53 -17.64
N GLN A 244 -15.42 -28.84 -16.97
CA GLN A 244 -14.13 -29.42 -16.58
C GLN A 244 -14.16 -30.04 -15.17
N GLU A 245 -13.23 -30.96 -14.93
CA GLU A 245 -13.04 -31.56 -13.61
C GLU A 245 -12.77 -30.51 -12.53
N ALA A 246 -13.24 -30.76 -11.31
CA ALA A 246 -13.12 -29.80 -10.20
C ALA A 246 -11.70 -29.67 -9.62
N ASP A 247 -10.77 -30.56 -10.01
CA ASP A 247 -9.40 -30.66 -9.47
C ASP A 247 -8.31 -30.32 -10.49
N VAL A 248 -8.47 -29.18 -11.18
CA VAL A 248 -7.45 -28.65 -12.10
C VAL A 248 -6.36 -27.92 -11.32
N TRP A 249 -5.10 -28.29 -11.58
CA TRP A 249 -3.91 -27.65 -11.03
C TRP A 249 -3.18 -26.87 -12.12
N LEU A 250 -2.79 -25.63 -11.81
CA LEU A 250 -2.11 -24.74 -12.76
C LEU A 250 -0.70 -24.40 -12.27
N GLU A 251 0.25 -24.21 -13.17
CA GLU A 251 1.59 -23.77 -12.78
C GLU A 251 1.56 -22.41 -12.08
N VAL A 252 2.22 -22.29 -10.94
CA VAL A 252 2.24 -21.06 -10.12
C VAL A 252 2.76 -19.87 -10.92
N ASN A 253 3.87 -20.04 -11.65
CA ASN A 253 4.46 -18.98 -12.46
C ASN A 253 3.50 -18.50 -13.55
N ARG A 254 2.79 -19.43 -14.21
CA ARG A 254 1.80 -19.09 -15.23
C ARG A 254 0.62 -18.32 -14.64
N ALA A 255 0.13 -18.72 -13.45
CA ALA A 255 -0.92 -17.98 -12.76
C ALA A 255 -0.47 -16.55 -12.39
N GLN A 256 0.76 -16.37 -11.91
CA GLN A 256 1.33 -15.06 -11.60
C GLN A 256 1.54 -14.19 -12.85
N ASP A 257 2.02 -14.76 -13.96
CA ASP A 257 2.20 -14.04 -15.22
C ASP A 257 0.84 -13.61 -15.81
N MET A 258 -0.20 -14.44 -15.66
CA MET A 258 -1.58 -14.07 -16.02
C MET A 258 -2.15 -12.97 -15.12
N ALA A 259 -1.87 -13.00 -13.81
CA ALA A 259 -2.25 -11.93 -12.90
C ALA A 259 -1.59 -10.60 -13.28
N GLN A 260 -0.30 -10.62 -13.63
CA GLN A 260 0.40 -9.43 -14.12
C GLN A 260 -0.17 -8.94 -15.45
N LEU A 261 -0.48 -9.83 -16.39
CA LEU A 261 -1.10 -9.47 -17.66
C LEU A 261 -2.47 -8.80 -17.43
N LEU A 262 -3.31 -9.39 -16.59
CA LEU A 262 -4.58 -8.80 -16.16
C LEU A 262 -4.37 -7.41 -15.56
N GLY A 263 -3.38 -7.25 -14.67
CA GLY A 263 -3.06 -5.96 -14.06
C GLY A 263 -2.69 -4.89 -15.09
N LYS A 264 -1.88 -5.22 -16.09
CA LYS A 264 -1.56 -4.30 -17.19
C LYS A 264 -2.81 -3.90 -17.97
N THR A 265 -3.70 -4.86 -18.25
CA THR A 265 -4.98 -4.58 -18.91
C THR A 265 -5.84 -3.64 -18.08
N LEU A 266 -6.05 -3.94 -16.79
CA LEU A 266 -6.88 -3.13 -15.89
C LEU A 266 -6.31 -1.72 -15.70
N TYR A 267 -4.99 -1.56 -15.61
CA TYR A 267 -4.36 -0.24 -15.54
C TYR A 267 -4.63 0.58 -16.82
N HIS A 268 -4.44 0.01 -18.01
CA HIS A 268 -4.71 0.72 -19.26
C HIS A 268 -6.20 0.96 -19.52
N GLN A 269 -7.09 0.21 -18.88
CA GLN A 269 -8.54 0.43 -18.91
C GLN A 269 -9.02 1.43 -17.85
N GLY A 270 -8.16 1.85 -16.92
CA GLY A 270 -8.50 2.76 -15.83
C GLY A 270 -9.05 2.08 -14.57
N ASP A 271 -9.17 0.74 -14.57
CA ASP A 271 -9.63 -0.03 -13.41
C ASP A 271 -8.57 -0.16 -12.31
N LEU A 272 -7.29 0.07 -12.60
CA LEU A 272 -6.21 0.24 -11.62
C LEU A 272 -5.63 1.64 -11.74
N SER A 273 -5.49 2.32 -10.61
CA SER A 273 -4.89 3.66 -10.55
C SER A 273 -3.35 3.65 -10.59
N TYR A 274 -2.73 2.58 -10.11
CA TYR A 274 -1.28 2.51 -9.88
C TYR A 274 -0.64 1.39 -10.70
N PHE A 275 0.21 1.76 -11.66
CA PHE A 275 0.95 0.76 -12.44
C PHE A 275 1.91 -0.04 -11.55
N GLU A 276 2.38 0.54 -10.47
CA GLU A 276 3.20 -0.12 -9.44
C GLU A 276 2.54 -1.39 -8.88
N ALA A 277 1.21 -1.47 -8.91
CA ALA A 277 0.46 -2.65 -8.46
C ALA A 277 0.77 -3.93 -9.26
N VAL A 278 1.30 -3.79 -10.49
CA VAL A 278 1.63 -4.92 -11.37
C VAL A 278 3.05 -5.48 -11.15
N ASN A 279 3.77 -4.98 -10.14
CA ASN A 279 5.11 -5.43 -9.79
C ASN A 279 5.15 -6.95 -9.55
N LYS A 280 6.09 -7.65 -10.20
CA LYS A 280 6.19 -9.11 -10.14
C LYS A 280 6.50 -9.63 -8.73
N GLU A 281 7.37 -8.96 -7.99
CA GLU A 281 7.72 -9.37 -6.62
C GLU A 281 6.56 -9.12 -5.65
N THR A 282 5.85 -7.98 -5.77
CA THR A 282 4.65 -7.71 -4.96
C THR A 282 3.54 -8.73 -5.24
N LEU A 283 3.32 -9.12 -6.50
CA LEU A 283 2.34 -10.17 -6.84
C LEU A 283 2.75 -11.54 -6.31
N LYS A 284 4.06 -11.89 -6.34
CA LYS A 284 4.55 -13.13 -5.73
C LYS A 284 4.30 -13.16 -4.23
N ASN A 285 4.59 -12.06 -3.54
CA ASN A 285 4.34 -11.92 -2.10
C ASN A 285 2.84 -12.05 -1.77
N ALA A 286 1.96 -11.47 -2.60
CA ALA A 286 0.51 -11.65 -2.47
C ALA A 286 0.09 -13.13 -2.60
N PHE A 287 0.58 -13.84 -3.62
CA PHE A 287 0.31 -15.27 -3.80
C PHE A 287 0.84 -16.12 -2.66
N GLN A 288 2.05 -15.84 -2.17
CA GLN A 288 2.60 -16.51 -0.99
C GLN A 288 1.70 -16.26 0.22
N ARG A 289 1.18 -15.04 0.38
CA ARG A 289 0.26 -14.74 1.47
C ARG A 289 -1.05 -15.51 1.36
N PHE A 290 -1.59 -15.65 0.16
CA PHE A 290 -2.79 -16.44 -0.09
C PHE A 290 -2.58 -17.93 0.18
N GLU A 291 -1.38 -18.47 -0.08
CA GLU A 291 -0.99 -19.83 0.31
C GLU A 291 -0.97 -19.99 1.83
N GLU A 292 -0.35 -19.04 2.54
CA GLU A 292 -0.27 -19.06 4.01
C GLU A 292 -1.63 -18.97 4.71
N GLU A 293 -2.57 -18.24 4.12
CA GLU A 293 -3.95 -18.12 4.62
C GLU A 293 -4.87 -19.26 4.15
N GLY A 294 -4.36 -20.19 3.36
CA GLY A 294 -5.12 -21.33 2.84
C GLY A 294 -6.18 -20.95 1.80
N ILE A 295 -6.07 -19.77 1.18
CA ILE A 295 -6.94 -19.34 0.07
C ILE A 295 -6.60 -20.14 -1.19
N ILE A 296 -5.30 -20.38 -1.41
CA ILE A 296 -4.79 -21.26 -2.46
C ILE A 296 -3.97 -22.40 -1.85
N VAL A 297 -3.89 -23.50 -2.58
CA VAL A 297 -3.08 -24.66 -2.22
C VAL A 297 -1.99 -24.83 -3.25
N ILE A 298 -0.73 -24.91 -2.81
CA ILE A 298 0.42 -25.15 -3.69
C ILE A 298 0.97 -26.56 -3.48
N ARG A 299 1.15 -27.30 -4.58
CA ARG A 299 1.84 -28.58 -4.61
C ARG A 299 3.24 -28.39 -5.20
N LYS A 300 4.25 -28.74 -4.41
CA LYS A 300 5.67 -28.68 -4.81
C LYS A 300 6.17 -30.10 -5.09
N SER A 301 6.84 -30.30 -6.21
CA SER A 301 7.53 -31.56 -6.52
C SER A 301 8.92 -31.59 -5.91
N LYS A 302 9.43 -32.79 -5.58
CA LYS A 302 10.83 -32.98 -5.14
C LYS A 302 11.83 -32.64 -6.25
N ASP A 303 11.42 -32.79 -7.51
CA ASP A 303 12.19 -32.39 -8.68
C ASP A 303 11.53 -31.16 -9.31
N SER A 304 11.75 -29.99 -8.70
CA SER A 304 11.21 -28.72 -9.15
C SER A 304 11.76 -28.27 -10.51
N LYS A 305 12.84 -28.90 -11.01
CA LYS A 305 13.46 -28.56 -12.30
C LYS A 305 12.67 -29.12 -13.47
N HIS A 306 12.08 -30.31 -13.30
CA HIS A 306 11.25 -30.96 -14.32
C HIS A 306 9.75 -30.84 -14.04
N ASN A 307 9.35 -30.57 -12.79
CA ASN A 307 7.96 -30.41 -12.38
C ASN A 307 7.76 -29.08 -11.64
N PRO A 308 7.34 -28.01 -12.34
CA PRO A 308 7.11 -26.72 -11.70
C PRO A 308 6.03 -26.84 -10.61
N PRO A 309 6.08 -25.98 -9.58
CA PRO A 309 5.04 -25.95 -8.57
C PRO A 309 3.69 -25.60 -9.18
N THR A 310 2.65 -26.30 -8.75
CA THR A 310 1.27 -26.07 -9.21
C THR A 310 0.39 -25.55 -8.08
N THR A 311 -0.66 -24.83 -8.44
CA THR A 311 -1.61 -24.19 -7.54
C THR A 311 -3.04 -24.43 -7.98
N LYS A 312 -3.94 -24.44 -7.01
CA LYS A 312 -5.39 -24.32 -7.21
C LYS A 312 -6.00 -23.49 -6.08
N ILE A 313 -7.21 -23.01 -6.28
CA ILE A 313 -7.99 -22.42 -5.20
C ILE A 313 -8.43 -23.50 -4.20
N ALA A 314 -8.39 -23.18 -2.91
CA ALA A 314 -8.92 -24.09 -1.88
C ALA A 314 -10.44 -24.25 -2.05
N ASP A 315 -10.97 -25.43 -1.69
CA ASP A 315 -12.36 -25.79 -1.99
C ASP A 315 -13.38 -24.89 -1.27
N ASP A 316 -13.05 -24.40 -0.07
CA ASP A 316 -13.85 -23.44 0.71
C ASP A 316 -13.79 -22.00 0.19
N TRP A 317 -12.83 -21.70 -0.68
CA TRP A 317 -12.65 -20.40 -1.33
C TRP A 317 -13.11 -20.39 -2.79
N LYS A 318 -13.40 -21.57 -3.36
CA LYS A 318 -13.76 -21.74 -4.77
C LYS A 318 -15.07 -21.02 -5.10
N PRO A 319 -15.06 -20.05 -6.04
CA PRO A 319 -16.28 -19.40 -6.50
C PRO A 319 -17.24 -20.37 -7.15
N GLN A 320 -18.53 -20.11 -6.99
CA GLN A 320 -19.58 -20.84 -7.70
C GLN A 320 -19.80 -20.25 -9.09
N ARG A 321 -20.22 -21.11 -10.03
CA ARG A 321 -20.67 -20.69 -11.36
C ARG A 321 -22.17 -20.82 -11.47
N ASP A 322 -22.77 -19.87 -12.17
CA ASP A 322 -24.16 -19.91 -12.58
C ASP A 322 -24.37 -21.11 -13.53
N PRO A 323 -25.30 -22.03 -13.23
CA PRO A 323 -25.53 -23.22 -14.06
C PRO A 323 -26.02 -22.93 -15.49
N GLU A 324 -26.69 -21.80 -15.71
CA GLU A 324 -27.28 -21.43 -17.00
C GLU A 324 -26.28 -20.66 -17.87
N THR A 325 -25.57 -19.70 -17.26
CA THR A 325 -24.67 -18.79 -17.99
C THR A 325 -23.20 -19.21 -17.94
N GLY A 326 -22.82 -20.09 -17.01
CA GLY A 326 -21.44 -20.49 -16.75
C GLY A 326 -20.55 -19.40 -16.14
N LYS A 327 -21.10 -18.21 -15.86
CA LYS A 327 -20.36 -17.08 -15.28
C LYS A 327 -20.10 -17.29 -13.79
N ILE A 328 -19.03 -16.69 -13.28
CA ILE A 328 -18.74 -16.70 -11.84
C ILE A 328 -19.79 -15.85 -11.13
N ILE A 329 -20.36 -16.39 -10.05
CA ILE A 329 -21.31 -15.68 -9.20
C ILE A 329 -20.51 -14.77 -8.24
N PRO A 330 -20.82 -13.48 -8.11
CA PRO A 330 -20.13 -12.54 -7.23
C PRO A 330 -20.55 -12.74 -5.76
N LYS A 331 -20.28 -13.92 -5.21
CA LYS A 331 -20.63 -14.34 -3.85
C LYS A 331 -19.60 -15.32 -3.30
N GLY A 332 -19.55 -15.44 -1.97
CA GLY A 332 -18.73 -16.41 -1.25
C GLY A 332 -17.42 -15.80 -0.75
N ARG A 333 -16.63 -16.60 -0.02
CA ARG A 333 -15.50 -16.11 0.79
C ARG A 333 -14.45 -15.35 -0.02
N LEU A 334 -14.12 -15.81 -1.23
CA LEU A 334 -13.17 -15.10 -2.09
C LEU A 334 -13.73 -13.74 -2.53
N TRP A 335 -15.01 -13.67 -2.86
CA TRP A 335 -15.65 -12.40 -3.24
C TRP A 335 -15.65 -11.42 -2.07
N ASP A 336 -16.05 -11.86 -0.87
CA ASP A 336 -16.07 -11.03 0.33
C ASP A 336 -14.66 -10.51 0.67
N PHE A 337 -13.63 -11.33 0.49
CA PHE A 337 -12.23 -10.94 0.66
C PHE A 337 -11.79 -9.89 -0.36
N ILE A 338 -12.11 -10.10 -1.66
CA ILE A 338 -11.83 -9.13 -2.72
C ILE A 338 -12.50 -7.78 -2.41
N GLU A 339 -13.78 -7.79 -2.02
CA GLU A 339 -14.55 -6.60 -1.65
C GLU A 339 -13.96 -5.88 -0.43
N THR A 340 -13.49 -6.63 0.57
CA THR A 340 -12.85 -6.06 1.77
C THR A 340 -11.57 -5.29 1.40
N ILE A 341 -10.75 -5.81 0.46
CA ILE A 341 -9.59 -5.07 -0.05
C ILE A 341 -10.04 -3.86 -0.88
N ALA A 342 -11.07 -4.03 -1.73
CA ALA A 342 -11.58 -3.00 -2.62
C ALA A 342 -12.06 -1.74 -1.85
N GLN A 343 -12.58 -1.90 -0.64
CA GLN A 343 -12.97 -0.78 0.22
C GLN A 343 -11.82 0.19 0.50
N SER A 344 -10.58 -0.28 0.61
CA SER A 344 -9.40 0.56 0.84
C SER A 344 -8.74 1.11 -0.43
N ARG A 345 -9.20 0.69 -1.61
CA ARG A 345 -8.70 1.24 -2.88
C ARG A 345 -9.14 2.68 -3.06
N ARG A 346 -8.27 3.45 -3.71
CA ARG A 346 -8.52 4.83 -4.14
C ARG A 346 -9.77 4.89 -5.03
N GLU A 347 -10.56 5.95 -4.90
CA GLU A 347 -11.61 6.27 -5.86
C GLU A 347 -11.00 6.73 -7.19
N GLY A 348 -11.49 6.18 -8.31
CA GLY A 348 -10.92 6.41 -9.63
C GLY A 348 -11.18 5.21 -10.49
#